data_AF-A0A821K131-F1
#
_entry.id   AF-A0A821K131-F1
#
_cell.length_a   1.000
_cell.length_b   1.000
_cell.length_c   1.000
_cell.angle_alpha   90.00
_cell.angle_beta   90.00
_cell.angle_gamma   90.00
#
_symmetry.space_group_name_H-M   'P 1'
#
loop_
_entity.id
_entity.type
_entity.pdbx_description
1 polymer ?
#
loop_
_entity_poly.entity_id
_entity_poly.type
_entity_poly.pdbx_seq_one_letter_code
_entity_poly.pdbx_strand_id
1 'polypeptide(L)'
;DFKNLDKLIHYVNLQQENGSDINVFYSTPSCYLYALKKAEKKWSTKTDDFFPYASTPSVYWTGYYTSRPALKRYERYANNILQVTRQLNGFSQSNLRNPIFDLSEAMGLAQHHDAVSGTSKQHVANDYAQRLSVGIDRAIVCHMT
;
A
#
# COMPACT_ATOMS: atom_id res chain seq x y z
N ASP A 1 -16.74 -9.57 -14.58
CA ASP A 1 -18.08 -9.64 -15.18
C ASP A 1 -18.81 -8.35 -14.84
N PHE A 2 -19.24 -7.59 -15.85
CA PHE A 2 -19.81 -6.24 -15.74
C PHE A 2 -21.33 -6.20 -16.04
N LYS A 3 -21.91 -7.34 -16.45
CA LYS A 3 -23.27 -7.41 -17.01
C LYS A 3 -24.36 -6.86 -16.09
N ASN A 4 -24.27 -7.12 -14.77
CA ASN A 4 -25.26 -6.64 -13.82
C ASN A 4 -25.11 -5.13 -13.53
N LEU A 5 -23.88 -4.62 -13.53
CA LEU A 5 -23.63 -3.18 -13.39
C LEU A 5 -24.10 -2.42 -14.64
N ASP A 6 -23.91 -2.97 -15.83
CA ASP A 6 -24.42 -2.38 -17.08
C ASP A 6 -25.94 -2.28 -17.07
N LYS A 7 -26.64 -3.35 -16.63
CA LYS A 7 -28.09 -3.33 -16.44
C LYS A 7 -28.52 -2.30 -15.41
N LEU A 8 -27.83 -2.21 -14.28
CA LEU A 8 -28.14 -1.24 -13.23
C LEU A 8 -27.99 0.19 -13.76
N ILE A 9 -26.86 0.50 -14.39
CA ILE A 9 -26.61 1.81 -15.00
C ILE A 9 -27.70 2.15 -16.01
N HIS A 10 -28.02 1.20 -16.91
CA HIS A 10 -29.05 1.39 -17.92
C HIS A 10 -30.42 1.70 -17.32
N TYR A 11 -30.92 0.81 -16.46
CA TYR A 11 -32.28 0.97 -15.93
C TYR A 11 -32.42 2.12 -14.93
N VAL A 12 -31.37 2.48 -14.18
CA VAL A 12 -31.40 3.66 -13.31
C VAL A 12 -31.41 4.94 -14.13
N ASN A 13 -30.57 5.04 -15.18
CA ASN A 13 -30.55 6.23 -16.03
C ASN A 13 -31.82 6.36 -16.87
N LEU A 14 -32.45 5.26 -17.29
CA LEU A 14 -33.77 5.30 -17.95
C LEU A 14 -34.86 5.93 -17.07
N GLN A 15 -34.75 5.87 -15.73
CA GLN A 15 -35.72 6.55 -14.86
C GLN A 15 -35.65 8.08 -14.96
N GLN A 16 -34.65 8.67 -15.62
CA GLN A 16 -34.63 10.10 -15.94
C GLN A 16 -35.81 10.46 -16.84
N GLU A 17 -36.28 9.55 -17.70
CA GLU A 17 -37.50 9.72 -18.50
C GLU A 17 -38.76 9.80 -17.61
N ASN A 18 -38.69 9.22 -16.41
CA ASN A 18 -39.74 9.24 -15.39
C ASN A 18 -39.49 10.30 -14.29
N GLY A 19 -38.61 11.27 -14.54
CA GLY A 19 -38.35 12.40 -13.63
C GLY A 19 -37.31 12.15 -12.53
N SER A 20 -36.52 11.09 -12.60
CA SER A 20 -35.38 10.89 -11.70
C SER A 20 -34.23 11.86 -12.04
N ASP A 21 -33.67 12.54 -11.03
CA ASP A 21 -32.46 13.37 -11.18
C ASP A 21 -31.14 12.58 -11.00
N ILE A 22 -31.22 11.25 -10.92
CA ILE A 22 -30.06 10.39 -10.65
C ILE A 22 -29.42 9.96 -11.97
N ASN A 23 -28.10 10.15 -12.07
CA ASN A 23 -27.28 9.63 -13.15
C ASN A 23 -26.13 8.78 -12.59
N VAL A 24 -26.02 7.53 -13.04
CA VAL A 24 -24.97 6.58 -12.65
C VAL A 24 -24.14 6.18 -13.86
N PHE A 25 -22.84 5.97 -13.65
CA PHE A 25 -21.89 5.60 -14.69
C PHE A 25 -20.65 4.97 -14.07
N TYR A 26 -19.89 4.20 -14.83
CA TYR A 26 -18.57 3.74 -14.41
C TYR A 26 -17.61 4.91 -14.21
N SER A 27 -16.82 4.85 -13.16
CA SER A 27 -15.93 5.96 -12.82
C SER A 27 -14.64 5.44 -12.18
N THR A 28 -13.76 6.38 -11.87
CA THR A 28 -12.52 6.15 -11.12
C THR A 28 -12.49 7.09 -9.91
N PRO A 29 -11.68 6.78 -8.87
CA PRO A 29 -11.49 7.70 -7.75
C PRO A 29 -11.06 9.11 -8.20
N SER A 30 -10.22 9.22 -9.23
CA SER A 30 -9.78 10.49 -9.80
C SER A 30 -10.92 11.28 -10.44
N CYS A 31 -11.80 10.62 -11.19
CA CYS A 31 -12.99 11.26 -11.80
C CYS A 31 -13.96 11.75 -10.72
N TYR A 32 -14.15 10.97 -9.66
CA TYR A 32 -14.99 11.38 -8.52
C TYR A 32 -14.42 12.62 -7.81
N LEU A 33 -13.12 12.62 -7.50
CA LEU A 33 -12.47 13.78 -6.86
C LEU A 33 -12.51 15.03 -7.75
N TYR A 34 -12.34 14.87 -9.07
CA TYR A 34 -12.50 15.96 -10.03
C TYR A 34 -13.91 16.56 -9.99
N ALA A 35 -14.96 15.72 -9.97
CA ALA A 35 -16.34 16.18 -9.88
C ALA A 35 -16.62 16.90 -8.55
N LEU A 36 -16.10 16.40 -7.43
CA LEU A 36 -16.21 17.05 -6.12
C LEU A 36 -15.53 18.43 -6.11
N LYS A 37 -14.35 18.56 -6.72
CA LYS A 37 -13.66 19.85 -6.85
C LYS A 37 -14.47 20.83 -7.70
N LYS A 38 -15.04 20.37 -8.82
CA LYS A 38 -15.90 21.17 -9.71
C LYS A 38 -17.21 21.61 -9.04
N ALA A 39 -17.69 20.87 -8.05
CA ALA A 39 -18.89 21.22 -7.31
C ALA A 39 -18.72 22.41 -6.34
N GLU A 40 -17.51 22.96 -6.21
CA GLU A 40 -17.19 24.17 -5.40
C GLU A 40 -17.72 24.12 -3.96
N LYS A 41 -17.78 22.90 -3.39
CA LYS A 41 -18.20 22.70 -2.01
C LYS A 41 -17.12 23.17 -1.03
N LYS A 42 -17.55 23.71 0.12
CA LYS A 42 -16.68 23.99 1.26
C LYS A 42 -16.51 22.72 2.08
N TRP A 43 -15.27 22.40 2.44
CA TRP A 43 -14.90 21.23 3.23
C TRP A 43 -14.29 21.68 4.56
N SER A 44 -14.54 20.92 5.62
CA SER A 44 -13.89 21.16 6.92
C SER A 44 -12.43 20.73 6.89
N THR A 45 -11.58 21.41 7.67
CA THR A 45 -10.18 21.03 7.87
C THR A 45 -10.05 19.92 8.92
N LYS A 46 -9.14 18.96 8.71
CA LYS A 46 -8.71 17.95 9.69
C LYS A 46 -7.18 17.98 9.79
N THR A 47 -6.63 17.96 11.01
CA THR A 47 -5.18 18.14 11.26
C THR A 47 -4.47 16.96 11.88
N ASP A 48 -5.16 16.13 12.66
CA ASP A 48 -4.55 15.00 13.40
C ASP A 48 -4.70 13.69 12.62
N ASP A 49 -4.29 12.57 13.22
CA ASP A 49 -4.40 11.24 12.61
C ASP A 49 -5.80 10.59 12.76
N PHE A 50 -5.88 9.31 12.37
CA PHE A 50 -7.04 8.42 12.51
C PHE A 50 -6.72 7.20 13.39
N PHE A 51 -5.81 7.32 14.36
CA PHE A 51 -5.50 6.24 15.30
C PHE A 51 -6.12 6.49 16.70
N PRO A 52 -6.47 5.41 17.43
CA PRO A 52 -6.55 4.02 16.97
C PRO A 52 -7.82 3.74 16.15
N TYR A 53 -7.76 2.79 15.22
CA TYR A 53 -8.93 2.31 14.50
C TYR A 53 -9.73 1.29 15.35
N ALA A 54 -11.05 1.41 15.34
CA ALA A 54 -11.97 0.44 15.91
C ALA A 54 -13.11 0.17 14.93
N SER A 55 -13.39 -1.11 14.63
CA SER A 55 -14.47 -1.50 13.73
C SER A 55 -15.84 -1.54 14.43
N THR A 56 -15.83 -1.72 15.75
CA THR A 56 -16.98 -1.62 16.66
C THR A 56 -16.51 -0.98 17.97
N PRO A 57 -17.41 -0.54 18.88
CA PRO A 57 -17.02 0.19 20.09
C PRO A 57 -16.00 -0.51 21.01
N SER A 58 -15.85 -1.84 20.93
CA SER A 58 -14.93 -2.62 21.77
C SER A 58 -13.84 -3.35 20.98
N VAL A 59 -13.81 -3.26 19.64
CA VAL A 59 -12.86 -3.99 18.79
C VAL A 59 -11.82 -3.00 18.26
N TYR A 60 -10.86 -2.67 19.11
CA TYR A 60 -9.73 -1.81 18.78
C TYR A 60 -8.61 -2.61 18.11
N TRP A 61 -8.12 -2.10 16.98
CA TRP A 61 -7.09 -2.75 16.16
C TRP A 61 -5.70 -2.28 16.60
N THR A 62 -5.41 -2.36 17.90
CA THR A 62 -4.10 -1.95 18.44
C THR A 62 -3.13 -3.12 18.60
N GLY A 63 -3.61 -4.37 18.53
CA GLY A 63 -2.75 -5.55 18.64
C GLY A 63 -1.68 -5.65 17.54
N TYR A 64 -2.01 -5.24 16.31
CA TYR A 64 -1.05 -5.30 15.19
C TYR A 64 0.13 -4.33 15.34
N TYR A 65 0.06 -3.37 16.29
CA TYR A 65 1.21 -2.55 16.66
C TYR A 65 2.39 -3.38 17.16
N THR A 66 2.13 -4.56 17.74
CA THR A 66 3.16 -5.45 18.31
C THR A 66 3.24 -6.82 17.65
N SER A 67 2.20 -7.30 16.97
CA SER A 67 2.18 -8.62 16.31
C SER A 67 3.43 -8.87 15.44
N ARG A 68 4.03 -10.06 15.57
CA ARG A 68 5.27 -10.46 14.86
C ARG A 68 6.43 -9.45 15.03
N PRO A 69 6.88 -9.17 16.27
CA PRO A 69 7.88 -8.13 16.52
C PRO A 69 9.23 -8.42 15.86
N ALA A 70 9.59 -9.70 15.68
CA ALA A 70 10.81 -10.08 14.97
C ALA A 70 10.79 -9.63 13.49
N LEU A 71 9.66 -9.80 12.79
CA LEU A 71 9.52 -9.35 11.40
C LEU A 71 9.54 -7.82 11.31
N LYS A 72 8.89 -7.11 12.24
CA LYS A 72 8.96 -5.64 12.35
C LYS A 72 10.40 -5.14 12.50
N ARG A 73 11.18 -5.77 13.39
CA ARG A 73 12.61 -5.46 13.53
C ARG A 73 13.38 -5.76 12.26
N TYR A 74 13.10 -6.88 11.60
CA TYR A 74 13.82 -7.29 10.41
C TYR A 74 13.59 -6.35 9.23
N GLU A 75 12.36 -5.87 9.05
CA GLU A 75 12.04 -4.83 8.08
C GLU A 75 12.85 -3.53 8.35
N ARG A 76 12.98 -3.09 9.60
CA ARG A 76 13.77 -1.88 9.93
C ARG A 76 15.25 -2.07 9.62
N TYR A 77 15.78 -3.26 9.92
CA TYR A 77 17.15 -3.63 9.60
C TYR A 77 17.39 -3.65 8.08
N ALA A 78 16.51 -4.29 7.33
CA ALA A 78 16.57 -4.34 5.86
C ALA A 78 16.48 -2.93 5.24
N ASN A 79 15.62 -2.06 5.77
CA ASN A 79 15.54 -0.66 5.32
C ASN A 79 16.86 0.09 5.56
N ASN A 80 17.50 -0.10 6.72
CA ASN A 80 18.78 0.52 7.02
C ASN A 80 19.84 0.14 5.98
N ILE A 81 19.95 -1.16 5.66
CA ILE A 81 20.85 -1.64 4.60
C ILE A 81 20.50 -0.99 3.27
N LEU A 82 19.22 -0.95 2.88
CA LEU A 82 18.79 -0.33 1.64
C LEU A 82 19.22 1.14 1.53
N GLN A 83 19.09 1.92 2.60
CA GLN A 83 19.51 3.33 2.61
C GLN A 83 21.04 3.45 2.46
N VAL A 84 21.82 2.64 3.18
CA VAL A 84 23.29 2.64 3.10
C VAL A 84 23.75 2.26 1.69
N THR A 85 23.21 1.18 1.10
CA THR A 85 23.57 0.75 -0.25
C THR A 85 23.23 1.81 -1.30
N ARG A 86 22.09 2.51 -1.17
CA ARG A 86 21.73 3.63 -2.06
C ARG A 86 22.72 4.80 -1.96
N GLN A 87 23.11 5.18 -0.75
CA GLN A 87 24.08 6.26 -0.53
C GLN A 87 25.45 5.90 -1.12
N LEU A 88 25.94 4.69 -0.82
CA LEU A 88 27.22 4.21 -1.36
C LEU A 88 27.21 4.17 -2.88
N ASN A 89 26.13 3.68 -3.50
CA ASN A 89 26.00 3.65 -4.95
C ASN A 89 25.98 5.06 -5.58
N GLY A 90 25.39 6.04 -4.89
CA GLY A 90 25.43 7.44 -5.30
C GLY A 90 26.83 8.03 -5.23
N PHE A 91 27.59 7.73 -4.17
CA PHE A 91 28.97 8.22 -4.00
C PHE A 91 29.96 7.57 -4.96
N SER A 92 29.89 6.26 -5.16
CA SER A 92 30.82 5.52 -6.01
C SER A 92 30.54 5.71 -7.51
N GLN A 93 29.40 6.31 -7.88
CA GLN A 93 28.86 6.30 -9.25
C GLN A 93 28.79 4.88 -9.84
N SER A 94 28.65 3.86 -8.99
CA SER A 94 28.54 2.48 -9.45
C SER A 94 27.16 2.24 -10.10
N ASN A 95 27.11 1.28 -11.03
CA ASN A 95 25.86 0.84 -11.65
C ASN A 95 25.24 -0.36 -10.91
N LEU A 96 25.13 -0.32 -9.56
CA LEU A 96 24.50 -1.39 -8.76
C LEU A 96 22.96 -1.35 -8.81
N ARG A 97 22.40 -1.09 -10.00
CA ARG A 97 20.95 -0.89 -10.18
C ARG A 97 20.14 -2.13 -9.80
N ASN A 98 20.59 -3.31 -10.20
CA ASN A 98 19.83 -4.56 -9.98
C ASN A 98 19.82 -4.99 -8.50
N PRO A 99 20.95 -5.04 -7.78
CA PRO A 99 20.95 -5.38 -6.35
C PRO A 99 20.11 -4.44 -5.47
N ILE A 100 20.16 -3.13 -5.74
CA ILE A 100 19.37 -2.14 -5.01
C ILE A 100 17.88 -2.29 -5.34
N PHE A 101 17.56 -2.61 -6.59
CA PHE A 101 16.18 -2.83 -7.03
C PHE A 101 15.55 -4.03 -6.32
N ASP A 102 16.27 -5.15 -6.21
CA ASP A 102 15.78 -6.37 -5.56
C ASP A 102 15.43 -6.15 -4.08
N LEU A 103 16.32 -5.49 -3.32
CA LEU A 103 16.02 -5.13 -1.93
C LEU A 103 14.90 -4.08 -1.85
N SER A 104 14.82 -3.15 -2.80
CA SER A 104 13.74 -2.16 -2.84
C SER A 104 12.37 -2.80 -3.06
N GLU A 105 12.27 -3.82 -3.93
CA GLU A 105 11.04 -4.56 -4.17
C GLU A 105 10.63 -5.35 -2.93
N ALA A 106 11.57 -6.09 -2.32
CA ALA A 106 11.32 -6.83 -1.08
C ALA A 106 10.86 -5.90 0.06
N MET A 107 11.51 -4.74 0.20
CA MET A 107 11.11 -3.71 1.16
C MET A 107 9.73 -3.13 0.87
N GLY A 108 9.39 -2.91 -0.40
CA GLY A 108 8.07 -2.46 -0.83
C GLY A 108 6.97 -3.46 -0.45
N LEU A 109 7.19 -4.75 -0.71
CA LEU A 109 6.28 -5.82 -0.30
C LEU A 109 6.16 -5.91 1.23
N ALA A 110 7.25 -5.70 1.96
CA ALA A 110 7.23 -5.69 3.43
C ALA A 110 6.40 -4.53 4.01
N GLN A 111 6.14 -3.45 3.26
CA GLN A 111 5.23 -2.37 3.67
C GLN A 111 3.74 -2.68 3.46
N HIS A 112 3.40 -3.81 2.82
CA HIS A 112 2.01 -4.22 2.68
C HIS A 112 1.33 -4.24 4.06
N HIS A 113 0.05 -3.85 4.11
CA HIS A 113 -0.69 -3.71 5.38
C HIS A 113 -0.95 -5.04 6.09
N ASP A 114 -0.59 -6.19 5.50
CA ASP A 114 -0.52 -7.51 6.17
C ASP A 114 0.90 -8.07 6.35
N ALA A 115 1.92 -7.33 5.92
CA ALA A 115 3.32 -7.68 6.09
C ALA A 115 3.86 -7.09 7.41
N VAL A 116 4.32 -5.83 7.41
CA VAL A 116 4.89 -5.18 8.61
C VAL A 116 3.90 -5.11 9.78
N SER A 117 2.59 -5.09 9.52
CA SER A 117 1.55 -5.17 10.56
C SER A 117 1.54 -6.51 11.30
N GLY A 118 2.00 -7.58 10.66
CA GLY A 118 2.02 -8.93 11.19
C GLY A 118 0.68 -9.67 11.17
N THR A 119 -0.27 -9.25 10.33
CA THR A 119 -1.63 -9.84 10.23
C THR A 119 -1.77 -10.95 9.19
N SER A 120 -0.71 -11.28 8.44
CA SER A 120 -0.70 -12.41 7.50
C SER A 120 -0.56 -13.79 8.18
N LYS A 121 -0.93 -14.84 7.44
CA LYS A 121 -0.71 -16.25 7.83
C LYS A 121 0.79 -16.54 7.99
N GLN A 122 1.13 -17.54 8.81
CA GLN A 122 2.54 -17.85 9.14
C GLN A 122 3.42 -18.10 7.90
N HIS A 123 2.96 -18.87 6.92
CA HIS A 123 3.76 -19.16 5.71
C HIS A 123 3.97 -17.90 4.85
N VAL A 124 3.03 -16.96 4.85
CA VAL A 124 3.17 -15.67 4.15
C VAL A 124 4.17 -14.78 4.88
N ALA A 125 4.13 -14.76 6.22
CA ALA A 125 5.14 -14.07 7.03
C ALA A 125 6.56 -14.64 6.81
N ASN A 126 6.68 -15.96 6.63
CA ASN A 126 7.95 -16.59 6.28
C ASN A 126 8.42 -16.17 4.87
N ASP A 127 7.53 -16.08 3.89
CA ASP A 127 7.84 -15.59 2.54
C ASP A 127 8.33 -14.12 2.57
N TYR A 128 7.70 -13.24 3.35
CA TYR A 128 8.20 -11.87 3.54
C TYR A 128 9.62 -11.85 4.11
N ALA A 129 9.90 -12.65 5.14
CA ALA A 129 11.24 -12.75 5.71
C ALA A 129 12.25 -13.31 4.70
N GLN A 130 11.87 -14.32 3.93
CA GLN A 130 12.74 -14.89 2.90
C GLN A 130 13.08 -13.85 1.82
N ARG A 131 12.10 -13.09 1.33
CA ARG A 131 12.32 -12.02 0.34
C ARG A 131 13.25 -10.93 0.85
N LEU A 132 13.07 -10.51 2.11
CA LEU A 132 13.98 -9.54 2.76
C LEU A 132 15.40 -10.09 2.85
N SER A 133 15.56 -11.37 3.22
CA SER A 133 16.88 -12.02 3.26
C SER A 133 17.56 -12.03 1.90
N VAL A 134 16.87 -12.49 0.87
CA VAL A 134 17.40 -12.53 -0.50
C VAL A 134 17.76 -11.12 -0.98
N GLY A 135 16.93 -10.12 -0.71
CA GLY A 135 17.21 -8.73 -1.04
C GLY A 135 18.47 -8.20 -0.34
N ILE A 136 18.61 -8.48 0.96
CA ILE A 136 19.78 -8.08 1.75
C ILE A 136 21.05 -8.75 1.18
N ASP A 137 21.01 -10.06 0.95
CA ASP A 137 22.15 -10.82 0.45
C ASP A 137 22.62 -10.25 -0.89
N ARG A 138 21.70 -9.95 -1.81
CA ARG A 138 22.05 -9.32 -3.09
C ARG A 138 22.63 -7.93 -2.92
N ALA A 139 22.09 -7.11 -2.01
CA ALA A 139 22.53 -5.74 -1.79
C ALA A 139 23.89 -5.64 -1.08
N ILE A 140 24.29 -6.65 -0.30
CA ILE A 140 25.56 -6.68 0.44
C ILE A 140 26.64 -7.46 -0.31
N VAL A 141 26.29 -8.47 -1.11
CA VAL A 141 27.25 -9.19 -1.96
C VAL A 141 27.65 -8.29 -3.13
N CYS A 142 28.61 -7.42 -2.87
CA CYS A 142 29.47 -6.88 -3.91
C CYS A 142 30.08 -8.10 -4.64
N HIS A 143 29.92 -8.20 -5.96
CA HIS A 143 30.72 -9.13 -6.75
C HIS A 143 32.19 -8.76 -6.51
N MET A 144 32.85 -9.47 -5.60
CA MET A 144 34.30 -9.52 -5.49
C MET A 144 34.85 -10.35 -6.64
N THR A 145 34.72 -9.83 -7.86
CA THR A 145 35.31 -10.37 -9.08
C THR A 145 35.99 -9.26 -9.83
#